data_AF-A0A2P9EJ21-F1
#
_entry.id   AF-A0A2P9EJ21-F1
#
_cell.length_a   1.000
_cell.length_b   1.000
_cell.length_c   1.000
_cell.angle_alpha   90.00
_cell.angle_beta   90.00
_cell.angle_gamma   90.00
#
_symmetry.space_group_name_H-M   'P 1'
#
loop_
_entity.id
_entity.type
_entity.pdbx_description
1 polymer ?
#
loop_
_entity_poly.entity_id
_entity_poly.type
_entity_poly.pdbx_seq_one_letter_code
_entity_poly.pdbx_strand_id
1 'polypeptide(L)'
;MFGFFKKKKTDVEPRQGPRLTANQFIALTLNDEKLSMPVYLPGIRSEAECDDLGLWPLIYIWNVDRAACTFSLSVNGKAIAHLLEPFVPREDPAYVEIRDEAMKVISEASTQSVLAMVEKTGLMPDVLFAYNAEDAQQEHG
;
A
#
# COMPACT_ATOMS: atom_id res chain seq x y z
N MET A 1 61.98 5.95 -19.40
CA MET A 1 60.75 6.68 -19.04
C MET A 1 59.58 5.99 -19.71
N PHE A 2 58.76 5.25 -18.96
CA PHE A 2 57.46 4.78 -19.44
C PHE A 2 56.46 4.98 -18.31
N GLY A 3 55.49 5.85 -18.57
CA GLY A 3 54.60 6.44 -17.57
C GLY A 3 53.53 5.46 -17.07
N PHE A 4 53.26 5.57 -15.77
CA PHE A 4 52.21 4.87 -15.06
C PHE A 4 50.82 5.31 -15.55
N PHE A 5 50.07 4.40 -16.16
CA PHE A 5 48.63 4.60 -16.38
C PHE A 5 47.88 4.41 -15.06
N LYS A 6 47.65 5.52 -14.33
CA LYS A 6 46.66 5.54 -13.25
C LYS A 6 45.26 5.48 -13.84
N LYS A 7 44.60 4.33 -13.73
CA LYS A 7 43.13 4.24 -13.88
C LYS A 7 42.50 5.18 -12.85
N LYS A 8 41.90 6.27 -13.32
CA LYS A 8 40.94 7.04 -12.51
C LYS A 8 39.80 6.09 -12.16
N LYS A 9 39.67 5.74 -10.88
CA LYS A 9 38.39 5.28 -10.34
C LYS A 9 37.44 6.47 -10.50
N THR A 10 36.50 6.35 -11.43
CA THR A 10 35.34 7.22 -11.45
C THR A 10 34.58 6.89 -10.17
N ASP A 11 34.79 7.72 -9.16
CA ASP A 11 33.90 7.79 -8.01
C ASP A 11 32.58 8.31 -8.57
N VAL A 12 31.69 7.38 -8.93
CA VAL A 12 30.31 7.72 -9.20
C VAL A 12 29.73 7.98 -7.82
N GLU A 13 29.79 9.24 -7.38
CA GLU A 13 28.90 9.70 -6.33
C GLU A 13 27.51 9.13 -6.64
N PRO A 14 26.83 8.48 -5.70
CA PRO A 14 25.46 8.09 -5.92
C PRO A 14 24.73 9.39 -6.23
N ARG A 15 24.23 9.52 -7.46
CA ARG A 15 23.30 10.57 -7.85
C ARG A 15 22.16 10.49 -6.85
N GLN A 16 22.24 11.30 -5.79
CA GLN A 16 21.13 11.55 -4.90
C GLN A 16 20.16 12.39 -5.71
N GLY A 17 19.35 11.71 -6.52
CA GLY A 17 18.07 12.25 -6.92
C GLY A 17 17.28 12.64 -5.67
N PRO A 18 16.26 13.49 -5.79
CA PRO A 18 15.45 13.88 -4.64
C PRO A 18 14.97 12.63 -3.90
N ARG A 19 15.41 12.50 -2.64
CA ARG A 19 15.05 11.38 -1.76
C ARG A 19 13.53 11.38 -1.60
N LEU A 20 12.90 10.24 -1.87
CA LEU A 20 11.45 10.09 -1.73
C LEU A 20 11.05 10.41 -0.28
N THR A 21 10.09 11.31 -0.09
CA THR A 21 9.51 11.61 1.22
C THR A 21 8.27 10.75 1.48
N ALA A 22 7.86 10.63 2.75
CA ALA A 22 6.62 9.93 3.11
C ALA A 22 5.40 10.49 2.35
N ASN A 23 5.28 11.82 2.28
CA ASN A 23 4.17 12.47 1.56
C ASN A 23 4.16 12.14 0.06
N GLN A 24 5.34 12.07 -0.57
CA GLN A 24 5.42 11.68 -1.98
C GLN A 24 5.01 10.22 -2.18
N PHE A 25 5.46 9.31 -1.31
CA PHE A 25 5.07 7.91 -1.35
C PHE A 25 3.56 7.69 -1.12
N ILE A 26 3.00 8.38 -0.11
CA ILE A 26 1.57 8.36 0.19
C ILE A 26 0.76 8.86 -1.02
N ALA A 27 1.16 9.99 -1.60
CA ALA A 27 0.47 10.55 -2.77
C ALA A 27 0.53 9.60 -3.97
N LEU A 28 1.66 8.96 -4.24
CA LEU A 28 1.78 7.95 -5.30
C LEU A 28 0.82 6.77 -5.07
N THR A 29 0.69 6.34 -3.81
CA THR A 29 -0.12 5.19 -3.45
C THR A 29 -1.62 5.50 -3.49
N LEU A 30 -2.04 6.64 -2.96
CA LEU A 30 -3.45 7.04 -2.89
C LEU A 30 -4.00 7.58 -4.22
N ASN A 31 -3.15 8.05 -5.13
CA ASN A 31 -3.58 8.49 -6.46
C ASN A 31 -3.70 7.35 -7.47
N ASP A 32 -3.18 6.16 -7.17
CA ASP A 32 -3.39 4.97 -7.99
C ASP A 32 -4.73 4.34 -7.62
N GLU A 33 -5.65 4.28 -8.58
CA GLU A 33 -7.02 3.77 -8.37
C GLU A 33 -7.02 2.30 -7.92
N LYS A 34 -6.12 1.47 -8.45
CA LYS A 34 -6.07 0.03 -8.14
C LYS A 34 -5.48 -0.22 -6.75
N LEU A 35 -4.49 0.58 -6.34
CA LEU A 35 -3.89 0.48 -5.02
C LEU A 35 -4.79 1.09 -3.94
N SER A 36 -5.44 2.22 -4.23
CA SER A 36 -6.26 2.95 -3.25
C SER A 36 -7.64 2.33 -3.02
N MET A 37 -8.13 1.48 -3.92
CA MET A 37 -9.42 0.80 -3.78
C MET A 37 -9.38 -0.25 -2.64
N PRO A 38 -10.20 -0.10 -1.58
CA PRO A 38 -10.35 -1.13 -0.57
C PRO A 38 -11.00 -2.38 -1.13
N VAL A 39 -10.60 -3.55 -0.64
CA VAL A 39 -11.17 -4.84 -1.05
C VAL A 39 -11.68 -5.59 0.16
N TYR A 40 -12.94 -6.03 0.12
CA TYR A 40 -13.48 -6.93 1.13
C TYR A 40 -12.97 -8.36 0.92
N LEU A 41 -12.39 -8.94 1.97
CA LEU A 41 -11.90 -10.31 1.98
C LEU A 41 -12.85 -11.20 2.79
N PRO A 42 -13.77 -11.94 2.12
CA PRO A 42 -14.68 -12.83 2.82
C PRO A 42 -13.90 -13.97 3.47
N GLY A 43 -14.25 -14.30 4.72
CA GLY A 43 -13.67 -15.42 5.45
C GLY A 43 -12.50 -15.06 6.35
N ILE A 44 -11.91 -13.86 6.25
CA ILE A 44 -10.91 -13.37 7.20
C ILE A 44 -11.60 -12.82 8.45
N ARG A 45 -11.29 -13.41 9.61
CA ARG A 45 -11.87 -13.08 10.92
C ARG A 45 -10.84 -12.77 12.00
N SER A 46 -9.56 -12.87 11.70
CA SER A 46 -8.48 -12.49 12.61
C SER A 46 -7.27 -11.93 11.86
N GLU A 47 -6.43 -11.15 12.53
CA GLU A 47 -5.19 -10.63 11.95
C GLU A 47 -4.22 -11.75 11.54
N ALA A 48 -4.20 -12.87 12.25
CA ALA A 48 -3.34 -14.01 11.93
C ALA A 48 -3.68 -14.64 10.57
N GLU A 49 -4.94 -14.58 10.13
CA GLU A 49 -5.35 -15.06 8.81
C GLU A 49 -4.89 -14.11 7.70
N CYS A 50 -4.55 -12.85 8.04
CA CYS A 50 -3.96 -11.89 7.11
C CYS A 50 -2.47 -12.15 6.86
N ASP A 51 -1.79 -12.93 7.71
CA ASP A 51 -0.37 -13.24 7.55
C ASP A 51 -0.09 -14.04 6.27
N ASP A 52 -1.06 -14.78 5.76
CA ASP A 52 -0.95 -15.53 4.50
C ASP A 52 -1.26 -14.68 3.27
N LEU A 53 -1.67 -13.42 3.46
CA LEU A 53 -1.95 -12.50 2.36
C LEU A 53 -0.67 -12.23 1.56
N GLY A 54 -0.79 -12.26 0.24
CA GLY A 54 0.26 -11.89 -0.70
C GLY A 54 0.52 -10.38 -0.72
N LEU A 55 0.90 -9.85 -1.88
CA LEU A 55 1.12 -8.41 -2.07
C LEU A 55 -0.16 -7.63 -2.42
N TRP A 56 -1.29 -8.31 -2.55
CA TRP A 56 -2.58 -7.71 -2.89
C TRP A 56 -3.68 -8.30 -2.00
N PRO A 57 -4.71 -7.51 -1.64
CA PRO A 57 -4.86 -6.07 -1.86
C PRO A 57 -3.93 -5.24 -0.95
N LEU A 58 -3.78 -3.95 -1.28
CA LEU A 58 -3.08 -3.01 -0.42
C LEU A 58 -3.93 -2.62 0.80
N ILE A 59 -5.20 -2.30 0.57
CA ILE A 59 -6.17 -1.97 1.62
C ILE A 59 -7.22 -3.07 1.61
N TYR A 60 -7.44 -3.70 2.75
CA TYR A 60 -8.45 -4.74 2.88
C TYR A 60 -9.39 -4.50 4.04
N ILE A 61 -10.62 -4.94 3.81
CA ILE A 61 -11.71 -4.92 4.77
C ILE A 61 -12.01 -6.36 5.14
N TRP A 62 -12.15 -6.62 6.44
CA TRP A 62 -12.38 -7.95 6.99
C TRP A 62 -13.26 -7.86 8.24
N ASN A 63 -13.68 -9.01 8.77
CA ASN A 63 -14.51 -9.09 9.98
C ASN A 63 -15.74 -8.16 9.98
N VAL A 64 -16.48 -8.13 8.87
CA VAL A 64 -17.73 -7.38 8.77
C VAL A 64 -18.82 -8.08 9.59
N ASP A 65 -19.41 -7.35 10.53
CA ASP A 65 -20.59 -7.76 11.30
C ASP A 65 -21.75 -6.81 11.00
N ARG A 66 -22.74 -7.32 10.27
CA ARG A 66 -23.94 -6.57 9.89
C ARG A 66 -24.89 -6.32 11.06
N ALA A 67 -24.90 -7.16 12.08
CA ALA A 67 -25.77 -7.00 13.24
C ALA A 67 -25.25 -5.90 14.17
N ALA A 68 -23.92 -5.84 14.35
CA ALA A 68 -23.26 -4.80 15.11
C ALA A 68 -22.97 -3.52 14.29
N CYS A 69 -23.14 -3.57 12.96
CA CYS A 69 -22.72 -2.52 12.03
C CYS A 69 -21.23 -2.17 12.17
N THR A 70 -20.37 -3.18 12.33
CA THR A 70 -18.92 -3.02 12.48
C THR A 70 -18.14 -3.72 11.37
N PHE A 71 -16.91 -3.27 11.16
CA PHE A 71 -15.95 -3.91 10.28
C PHE A 71 -14.53 -3.58 10.73
N SER A 72 -13.55 -4.33 10.23
CA SER A 72 -12.12 -4.04 10.38
C SER A 72 -11.54 -3.64 9.03
N LEU A 73 -10.61 -2.69 9.04
CA LEU A 73 -9.84 -2.27 7.87
C LEU A 73 -8.36 -2.31 8.22
N SER A 74 -7.53 -2.76 7.29
CA SER A 74 -6.10 -2.86 7.50
C SER A 74 -5.34 -2.57 6.21
N VAL A 75 -4.09 -2.12 6.37
CA VAL A 75 -3.14 -1.89 5.28
C VAL A 75 -2.16 -3.05 5.23
N ASN A 76 -1.97 -3.62 4.06
CA ASN A 76 -1.05 -4.72 3.82
C ASN A 76 0.40 -4.22 3.89
N GLY A 77 1.05 -4.46 5.02
CA GLY A 77 2.44 -4.06 5.25
C GLY A 77 3.43 -4.70 4.26
N LYS A 78 3.14 -5.92 3.74
CA LYS A 78 3.98 -6.55 2.70
C LYS A 78 3.90 -5.80 1.38
N ALA A 79 2.70 -5.35 1.01
CA ALA A 79 2.47 -4.54 -0.19
C ALA A 79 3.18 -3.19 -0.08
N ILE A 80 3.02 -2.48 1.05
CA ILE A 80 3.74 -1.22 1.32
C ILE A 80 5.25 -1.44 1.23
N ALA A 81 5.77 -2.49 1.87
CA ALA A 81 7.18 -2.78 1.86
C ALA A 81 7.71 -3.02 0.43
N HIS A 82 6.96 -3.77 -0.39
CA HIS A 82 7.28 -4.04 -1.78
C HIS A 82 7.22 -2.79 -2.67
N LEU A 83 6.25 -1.90 -2.45
CA LEU A 83 6.10 -0.65 -3.20
C LEU A 83 7.18 0.38 -2.83
N LEU A 84 7.64 0.40 -1.58
CA LEU A 84 8.63 1.36 -1.09
C LEU A 84 10.07 1.00 -1.47
N GLU A 85 10.38 -0.29 -1.48
CA GLU A 85 11.73 -0.84 -1.67
C GLU A 85 12.47 -0.35 -2.94
N PRO A 86 11.81 -0.14 -4.10
CA PRO A 86 12.46 0.46 -5.28
C PRO A 86 12.95 1.90 -5.09
N PHE A 87 12.38 2.64 -4.12
CA PHE A 87 12.70 4.04 -3.88
C PHE A 87 13.64 4.24 -2.69
N VAL A 88 13.47 3.41 -1.66
CA VAL A 88 14.23 3.49 -0.41
C VAL A 88 14.62 2.05 -0.02
N PRO A 89 15.92 1.69 -0.03
CA PRO A 89 16.38 0.38 0.42
C PRO A 89 16.02 0.13 1.89
N ARG A 90 15.81 -1.13 2.27
CA ARG A 90 15.40 -1.50 3.65
C ARG A 90 16.43 -1.15 4.71
N GLU A 91 17.70 -1.04 4.31
CA GLU A 91 18.82 -0.69 5.17
C GLU A 91 18.90 0.82 5.44
N ASP A 92 18.19 1.64 4.65
CA ASP A 92 18.13 3.09 4.85
C ASP A 92 17.28 3.39 6.10
N PRO A 93 17.79 4.17 7.09
CA PRO A 93 17.02 4.57 8.27
C PRO A 93 15.66 5.23 7.96
N ALA A 94 15.56 5.96 6.84
CA ALA A 94 14.31 6.59 6.42
C ALA A 94 13.26 5.57 5.96
N TYR A 95 13.64 4.33 5.66
CA TYR A 95 12.69 3.29 5.24
C TYR A 95 11.60 3.07 6.28
N VAL A 96 12.00 2.89 7.55
CA VAL A 96 11.07 2.63 8.65
C VAL A 96 10.15 3.82 8.87
N GLU A 97 10.73 5.02 8.88
CA GLU A 97 9.98 6.28 9.05
C GLU A 97 8.93 6.46 7.94
N ILE A 98 9.31 6.28 6.68
CA ILE A 98 8.42 6.43 5.53
C ILE A 98 7.34 5.33 5.53
N ARG A 99 7.72 4.09 5.79
CA ARG A 99 6.80 2.95 5.85
C ARG A 99 5.73 3.17 6.91
N ASP A 100 6.13 3.50 8.13
CA ASP A 100 5.22 3.59 9.27
C ASP A 100 4.27 4.79 9.12
N GLU A 101 4.78 5.93 8.65
CA GLU A 101 3.95 7.09 8.36
C GLU A 101 2.96 6.80 7.23
N ALA A 102 3.41 6.13 6.16
CA ALA A 102 2.53 5.76 5.06
C ALA A 102 1.43 4.79 5.48
N MET A 103 1.78 3.73 6.24
CA MET A 103 0.79 2.79 6.77
C MET A 103 -0.25 3.49 7.64
N LYS A 104 0.18 4.41 8.52
CA LYS A 104 -0.71 5.19 9.37
C LYS A 104 -1.66 6.06 8.54
N VAL A 105 -1.11 6.92 7.68
CA VAL A 105 -1.91 7.89 6.90
C VAL A 105 -2.87 7.19 5.94
N ILE A 106 -2.43 6.13 5.26
CA ILE A 106 -3.28 5.34 4.37
C ILE A 106 -4.39 4.68 5.18
N SER A 107 -4.08 4.06 6.33
CA SER A 107 -5.10 3.43 7.17
C SER A 107 -6.16 4.43 7.64
N GLU A 108 -5.75 5.59 8.12
CA GLU A 108 -6.66 6.65 8.58
C GLU A 108 -7.54 7.18 7.43
N ALA A 109 -6.93 7.55 6.29
CA ALA A 109 -7.63 8.09 5.14
C ALA A 109 -8.61 7.08 4.53
N SER A 110 -8.20 5.83 4.36
CA SER A 110 -9.05 4.76 3.83
C SER A 110 -10.21 4.44 4.78
N THR A 111 -9.98 4.42 6.10
CA THR A 111 -11.04 4.20 7.09
C THR A 111 -12.09 5.31 7.01
N GLN A 112 -11.67 6.57 6.97
CA GLN A 112 -12.59 7.71 6.84
C GLN A 112 -13.38 7.66 5.53
N SER A 113 -12.72 7.30 4.42
CA SER A 113 -13.38 7.19 3.11
C SER A 113 -14.44 6.08 3.10
N VAL A 114 -14.13 4.90 3.64
CA VAL A 114 -15.08 3.79 3.75
C VAL A 114 -16.26 4.16 4.64
N LEU A 115 -16.01 4.78 5.81
CA LEU A 115 -17.09 5.24 6.70
C LEU A 115 -18.01 6.26 6.02
N ALA A 116 -17.44 7.24 5.30
CA ALA A 116 -18.23 8.22 4.57
C ALA A 116 -19.08 7.57 3.45
N MET A 117 -18.57 6.51 2.81
CA MET A 117 -19.33 5.76 1.81
C MET A 117 -20.46 4.94 2.43
N VAL A 118 -20.22 4.29 3.57
CA VAL A 118 -21.25 3.58 4.34
C VAL A 118 -22.34 4.55 4.78
N GLU A 119 -21.98 5.73 5.32
CA GLU A 119 -22.94 6.76 5.73
C GLU A 119 -23.77 7.27 4.55
N LYS A 120 -23.11 7.53 3.41
CA LYS A 120 -23.76 8.05 2.19
C LYS A 120 -24.73 7.05 1.55
N THR A 121 -24.39 5.77 1.55
CA THR A 121 -25.14 4.74 0.80
C THR A 121 -26.07 3.90 1.68
N GLY A 122 -25.81 3.83 2.98
CA GLY A 122 -26.45 2.90 3.91
C GLY A 122 -26.05 1.44 3.69
N LEU A 123 -25.10 1.14 2.80
CA LEU A 123 -24.64 -0.21 2.51
C LEU A 123 -23.40 -0.55 3.34
N MET A 124 -23.31 -1.81 3.79
CA MET A 124 -22.14 -2.30 4.53
C MET A 124 -20.95 -2.54 3.58
N PRO A 125 -19.70 -2.51 4.10
CA PRO A 125 -18.51 -2.64 3.26
C PRO A 125 -18.40 -3.95 2.48
N ASP A 126 -18.99 -5.03 2.97
CA ASP A 126 -19.04 -6.32 2.26
C ASP A 126 -19.91 -6.30 1.00
N VAL A 127 -20.79 -5.29 0.86
CA VAL A 127 -21.55 -5.03 -0.36
C VAL A 127 -20.82 -4.02 -1.25
N LEU A 128 -20.29 -2.95 -0.64
CA LEU A 128 -19.65 -1.84 -1.36
C LEU A 128 -18.31 -2.23 -2.01
N PHE A 129 -17.54 -3.10 -1.35
CA PHE A 129 -16.17 -3.45 -1.74
C PHE A 129 -16.02 -4.95 -2.02
N ALA A 130 -17.13 -5.63 -2.32
CA ALA A 130 -17.10 -7.02 -2.76
C ALA A 130 -16.22 -7.14 -4.00
N TYR A 131 -15.24 -8.02 -3.97
CA TYR A 131 -14.43 -8.28 -5.15
C TYR A 131 -15.25 -9.06 -6.18
N ASN A 132 -15.58 -8.42 -7.30
CA ASN A 132 -16.12 -9.12 -8.46
C ASN A 132 -14.95 -9.46 -9.39
N ALA A 133 -14.63 -10.75 -9.53
CA ALA A 133 -13.56 -11.20 -10.43
C ALA A 133 -13.79 -10.79 -11.91
N GLU A 134 -15.01 -10.40 -12.27
CA GLU A 134 -15.38 -9.92 -13.61
C GLU A 134 -14.78 -8.53 -13.93
N ASP A 135 -14.48 -7.70 -12.93
CA ASP A 135 -13.86 -6.37 -13.12
C ASP A 135 -12.40 -6.46 -13.60
N ALA A 136 -11.76 -7.64 -13.46
CA ALA A 136 -10.40 -7.89 -13.95
C ALA A 136 -10.34 -8.27 -15.45
N GLN A 137 -11.47 -8.59 -16.09
CA GLN A 137 -11.52 -9.08 -17.47
C GLN A 137 -11.86 -8.01 -18.52
N GLN A 138 -12.26 -6.80 -18.12
CA GLN A 138 -12.64 -5.74 -19.08
C GLN A 138 -11.46 -4.94 -19.67
N GLU A 139 -10.22 -5.15 -19.22
CA GLU A 139 -9.04 -4.43 -19.75
C GLU A 139 -8.33 -5.16 -20.93
N HIS A 140 -8.92 -6.20 -21.49
CA HIS A 140 -8.41 -6.91 -22.68
C HIS A 140 -9.42 -6.98 -23.85
N GLY A 141 -10.28 -5.96 -23.99
CA GLY A 141 -11.17 -5.76 -25.14
C GLY A 141 -10.67 -4.71 -26.11
#